data_AF-A0A2W4LE53-F1
#
_entry.id   AF-A0A2W4LE53-F1
#
_cell.length_a   1.000
_cell.length_b   1.000
_cell.length_c   1.000
_cell.angle_alpha   90.00
_cell.angle_beta   90.00
_cell.angle_gamma   90.00
#
_symmetry.space_group_name_H-M   'P 1'
#
loop_
_entity.id
_entity.type
_entity.pdbx_description
1 polymer ?
#
loop_
_entity_poly.entity_id
_entity_poly.type
_entity_poly.pdbx_seq_one_letter_code
_entity_poly.pdbx_strand_id
1 'polypeptide(L)'
;MHATSTGCYFAKGKFWDERWHGRALTTPRAVRHALAYVLTNFRKHRPTDRAPVDPFSSAPHFEHFAELSGAPIRCAPELVPRVLARDRDVPATVPPETWLLRRGWLRHGRLSLFEKPRSAC
;
A
#
# COMPACT_ATOMS: atom_id res chain seq x y z
N MET A 1 -29.67 41.11 -8.05
CA MET A 1 -28.88 40.05 -8.72
C MET A 1 -27.70 39.72 -7.82
N HIS A 2 -27.78 38.65 -7.03
CA HIS A 2 -26.71 38.24 -6.11
C HIS A 2 -25.81 37.23 -6.82
N ALA A 3 -24.55 37.61 -7.05
CA ALA A 3 -23.49 36.68 -7.42
C ALA A 3 -22.66 36.37 -6.16
N THR A 4 -22.97 35.28 -5.47
CA THR A 4 -22.06 34.72 -4.47
C THR A 4 -21.15 33.74 -5.19
N SER A 5 -20.00 34.26 -5.62
CA SER A 5 -18.85 33.46 -6.05
C SER A 5 -18.41 32.58 -4.87
N THR A 6 -18.68 31.27 -4.96
CA THR A 6 -18.05 30.27 -4.10
C THR A 6 -16.57 30.19 -4.47
N GLY A 7 -15.74 30.96 -3.77
CA GLY A 7 -14.30 30.95 -3.95
C GLY A 7 -13.72 29.59 -3.58
N CYS A 8 -13.06 28.92 -4.53
CA CYS A 8 -12.12 27.85 -4.22
C CYS A 8 -10.92 28.49 -3.51
N TYR A 9 -10.80 28.32 -2.20
CA TYR A 9 -9.61 28.74 -1.46
C TYR A 9 -8.46 27.78 -1.78
N PHE A 10 -7.62 28.14 -2.75
CA PHE A 10 -6.28 27.57 -2.84
C PHE A 10 -5.46 28.15 -1.67
N ALA A 11 -5.22 27.36 -0.64
CA ALA A 11 -4.28 27.76 0.41
C ALA A 11 -2.87 27.89 -0.21
N LYS A 12 -2.33 29.10 -0.26
CA LYS A 12 -0.94 29.35 -0.63
C LYS A 12 -0.07 29.12 0.62
N GLY A 13 0.71 28.03 0.61
CA GLY A 13 1.66 27.66 1.67
C GLY A 13 2.50 26.45 1.27
N LYS A 14 3.64 26.22 1.93
CA LYS A 14 4.42 24.98 1.74
C LYS A 14 3.59 23.82 2.30
N PHE A 15 3.08 22.96 1.41
CA PHE A 15 2.31 21.76 1.78
C PHE A 15 3.19 20.70 2.48
N TRP A 16 4.49 20.72 2.19
CA TRP A 16 5.47 19.81 2.75
C TRP A 16 6.23 20.49 3.89
N ASP A 17 6.23 19.87 5.06
CA ASP A 17 7.29 20.06 6.04
C ASP A 17 8.55 19.41 5.42
N GLU A 18 9.70 20.08 5.37
CA GLU A 18 10.92 19.61 4.66
C GLU A 18 11.54 18.33 5.29
N ARG A 19 10.84 17.72 6.25
CA ARG A 19 11.26 16.59 7.05
C ARG A 19 10.68 15.30 6.48
N TRP A 20 11.58 14.43 6.01
CA TRP A 20 11.27 13.04 5.69
C TRP A 20 12.14 12.12 6.55
N HIS A 21 11.62 10.95 6.90
CA HIS A 21 12.38 9.91 7.58
C HIS A 21 12.65 8.77 6.61
N GLY A 22 13.92 8.49 6.34
CA GLY A 22 14.28 7.30 5.59
C GLY A 22 15.62 6.73 6.00
N ARG A 23 15.74 5.44 5.78
CA ARG A 23 16.92 4.64 6.09
C ARG A 23 17.04 3.52 5.07
N ALA A 24 18.25 3.06 4.81
CA ALA A 24 18.46 1.84 4.04
C ALA A 24 17.87 0.62 4.78
N LEU A 25 17.16 -0.23 4.04
CA LEU A 25 16.69 -1.52 4.53
C LEU A 25 17.74 -2.58 4.19
N THR A 26 18.55 -2.96 5.17
CA THR A 26 19.74 -3.79 4.95
C THR A 26 19.55 -5.27 5.29
N THR A 27 18.39 -5.65 5.85
CA THR A 27 18.13 -7.03 6.26
C THR A 27 16.79 -7.55 5.70
N PRO A 28 16.67 -8.85 5.43
CA PRO A 28 15.41 -9.48 5.04
C PRO A 28 14.23 -9.13 5.96
N ARG A 29 14.45 -9.15 7.27
CA ARG A 29 13.43 -8.83 8.27
C ARG A 29 12.97 -7.38 8.19
N ALA A 30 13.92 -6.44 8.01
CA ALA A 30 13.60 -5.03 7.85
C ALA A 30 12.76 -4.78 6.60
N VAL A 31 13.06 -5.47 5.49
CA VAL A 31 12.27 -5.38 4.26
C VAL A 31 10.88 -5.97 4.45
N ARG A 32 10.73 -7.14 5.09
CA ARG A 32 9.39 -7.69 5.41
C ARG A 32 8.56 -6.71 6.23
N HIS A 33 9.14 -6.12 7.27
CA HIS A 33 8.45 -5.14 8.11
C HIS A 33 8.05 -3.89 7.33
N ALA A 34 8.93 -3.39 6.46
CA ALA A 34 8.62 -2.24 5.62
C ALA A 34 7.50 -2.52 4.61
N LEU A 35 7.52 -3.70 3.96
CA LEU A 35 6.44 -4.14 3.08
C LEU A 35 5.12 -4.26 3.84
N ALA A 36 5.12 -4.90 5.02
CA ALA A 36 3.94 -4.98 5.88
C ALA A 36 3.41 -3.58 6.22
N TYR A 37 4.29 -2.66 6.62
CA TYR A 37 3.91 -1.29 6.90
C TYR A 37 3.28 -0.64 5.67
N VAL A 38 4.00 -0.53 4.55
CA VAL A 38 3.51 0.18 3.35
C VAL A 38 2.20 -0.39 2.82
N LEU A 39 2.08 -1.73 2.75
CA LEU A 39 0.92 -2.38 2.12
C LEU A 39 -0.29 -2.52 3.06
N THR A 40 -0.09 -2.45 4.38
CA THR A 40 -1.17 -2.69 5.36
C THR A 40 -1.41 -1.53 6.33
N ASN A 41 -0.67 -0.41 6.22
CA ASN A 41 -0.85 0.75 7.12
C ASN A 41 -2.28 1.31 7.09
N PHE A 42 -2.99 1.20 5.97
CA PHE A 42 -4.39 1.62 5.89
C PHE A 42 -5.27 0.96 6.97
N ARG A 43 -4.99 -0.30 7.37
CA ARG A 43 -5.75 -1.00 8.42
C ARG A 43 -5.65 -0.33 9.78
N LYS A 44 -4.54 0.38 10.04
CA LYS A 44 -4.36 1.18 11.25
C LYS A 44 -5.19 2.46 11.19
N HIS A 45 -5.21 3.13 10.05
CA HIS A 45 -5.86 4.43 9.87
C HIS A 45 -7.35 4.36 9.51
N ARG A 46 -7.81 3.22 8.98
CA ARG A 46 -9.17 2.95 8.53
C ARG A 46 -9.66 1.61 9.09
N PRO A 47 -9.76 1.43 10.42
CA PRO A 47 -10.05 0.13 11.04
C PRO A 47 -11.46 -0.42 10.73
N THR A 48 -12.38 0.45 10.30
CA THR A 48 -13.74 0.08 9.89
C THR A 48 -13.83 -0.29 8.41
N ASP A 49 -12.81 0.01 7.61
CA ASP A 49 -12.75 -0.36 6.21
C ASP A 49 -12.70 -1.89 6.06
N ARG A 50 -13.38 -2.39 5.04
CA ARG A 50 -13.50 -3.81 4.69
C ARG A 50 -12.81 -4.12 3.38
N ALA A 51 -12.18 -3.15 2.73
CA ALA A 51 -11.34 -3.36 1.57
C ALA A 51 -10.26 -4.44 1.88
N PRO A 52 -10.10 -5.47 1.04
CA PRO A 52 -9.10 -6.50 1.26
C PRO A 52 -7.65 -5.96 1.23
N VAL A 53 -7.41 -4.94 0.40
CA VAL A 53 -6.15 -4.22 0.25
C VAL A 53 -6.39 -2.72 0.05
N ASP A 54 -5.37 -1.90 0.31
CA ASP A 54 -5.40 -0.46 0.00
C ASP A 54 -5.29 -0.23 -1.51
N PRO A 55 -6.35 0.30 -2.16
CA PRO A 55 -6.33 0.57 -3.60
C PRO A 55 -5.38 1.71 -3.99
N PHE A 56 -4.94 2.53 -3.04
CA PHE A 56 -4.03 3.66 -3.29
C PHE A 56 -2.57 3.31 -2.98
N SER A 57 -2.25 2.02 -2.94
CA SER A 57 -0.92 1.48 -2.75
C SER A 57 -0.59 0.44 -3.83
N SER A 58 0.62 -0.12 -3.79
CA SER A 58 1.01 -1.24 -4.66
C SER A 58 0.39 -2.59 -4.26
N ALA A 59 -0.39 -2.66 -3.17
CA ALA A 59 -0.96 -3.91 -2.67
C ALA A 59 -1.81 -4.70 -3.68
N PRO A 60 -2.61 -4.10 -4.58
CA PRO A 60 -3.37 -4.84 -5.59
C PRO A 60 -2.52 -5.67 -6.55
N HIS A 61 -1.25 -5.29 -6.74
CA HIS A 61 -0.31 -5.98 -7.63
C HIS A 61 0.63 -6.93 -6.87
N PHE A 62 0.52 -7.00 -5.54
CA PHE A 62 1.41 -7.80 -4.71
C PHE A 62 1.02 -9.29 -4.72
N GLU A 63 1.97 -10.14 -5.08
CA GLU A 63 1.76 -11.60 -5.30
C GLU A 63 1.92 -12.43 -4.03
N HIS A 64 2.55 -11.87 -2.99
CA HIS A 64 3.03 -12.64 -1.84
C HIS A 64 2.14 -12.51 -0.59
N PHE A 65 0.83 -12.28 -0.77
CA PHE A 65 -0.15 -12.46 0.29
C PHE A 65 -0.37 -13.95 0.56
N ALA A 66 -0.41 -14.36 1.83
CA ALA A 66 -0.53 -15.76 2.23
C ALA A 66 -1.86 -16.37 1.78
N GLU A 67 -2.94 -15.62 1.91
CA GLU A 67 -4.32 -16.04 1.58
C GLU A 67 -4.54 -16.24 0.08
N LEU A 68 -3.70 -15.64 -0.75
CA LEU A 68 -3.82 -15.72 -2.22
C LEU A 68 -2.86 -16.74 -2.84
N SER A 69 -2.11 -17.49 -2.02
CA SER A 69 -1.22 -18.59 -2.44
C SER A 69 -0.14 -18.27 -3.50
N GLY A 70 0.00 -17.03 -3.96
CA GLY A 70 0.98 -16.62 -4.97
C GLY A 70 0.34 -15.79 -6.07
N ALA A 71 -0.99 -15.78 -6.11
CA ALA A 71 -1.74 -14.98 -7.04
C ALA A 71 -1.90 -13.54 -6.53
N PRO A 72 -1.84 -12.54 -7.43
CA PRO A 72 -2.23 -11.18 -7.10
C PRO A 72 -3.75 -11.10 -6.91
N ILE A 73 -4.23 -10.07 -6.21
CA ILE A 73 -5.65 -9.96 -5.82
C ILE A 73 -6.61 -9.91 -7.02
N ARG A 74 -6.14 -9.45 -8.19
CA ARG A 74 -6.93 -9.45 -9.43
C ARG A 74 -7.35 -10.86 -9.89
N CYS A 75 -6.62 -11.90 -9.48
CA CYS A 75 -7.02 -13.29 -9.74
C CYS A 75 -8.15 -13.77 -8.81
N ALA A 76 -8.58 -12.93 -7.86
CA ALA A 76 -9.70 -13.12 -6.95
C ALA A 76 -10.66 -11.91 -7.09
N PRO A 77 -11.45 -11.83 -8.18
CA PRO A 77 -12.29 -10.67 -8.51
C PRO A 77 -13.22 -10.21 -7.38
N GLU A 78 -13.69 -11.14 -6.56
CA GLU A 78 -14.51 -10.90 -5.37
C GLU A 78 -13.79 -10.09 -4.29
N LEU A 79 -12.46 -10.07 -4.31
CA LEU A 79 -11.61 -9.32 -3.39
C LEU A 79 -11.09 -8.00 -3.98
N VAL A 80 -11.31 -7.74 -5.28
CA VAL A 80 -10.82 -6.52 -5.92
C VAL A 80 -11.62 -5.31 -5.43
N PRO A 81 -10.99 -4.29 -4.83
CA PRO A 81 -11.68 -3.05 -4.45
C PRO A 81 -12.41 -2.44 -5.65
N ARG A 82 -13.68 -2.03 -5.47
CA ARG A 82 -14.54 -1.50 -6.55
C ARG A 82 -13.91 -0.34 -7.33
N VAL A 83 -13.11 0.49 -6.66
CA VAL A 83 -12.41 1.62 -7.27
C VAL A 83 -11.40 1.17 -8.33
N LEU A 84 -10.88 -0.05 -8.25
CA LEU A 84 -9.93 -0.62 -9.20
C LEU A 84 -10.59 -1.43 -10.32
N ALA A 85 -11.89 -1.76 -10.20
CA ALA A 85 -12.59 -2.62 -11.15
C ALA A 85 -12.71 -2.05 -12.57
N ARG A 86 -12.35 -0.77 -12.77
CA ARG A 86 -12.43 -0.07 -14.06
C ARG A 86 -11.07 0.18 -14.72
N ASP A 87 -9.96 0.00 -14.01
CA ASP A 87 -8.63 0.27 -14.55
C ASP A 87 -8.09 -0.93 -15.33
N ARG A 88 -7.44 -0.64 -16.47
CA ARG A 88 -6.83 -1.64 -17.35
C ARG A 88 -5.58 -2.25 -16.73
N ASP A 89 -5.34 -3.51 -17.10
CA ASP A 89 -4.37 -4.53 -16.66
C ASP A 89 -2.86 -4.17 -16.55
N VAL A 90 -2.48 -2.90 -16.46
CA VAL A 90 -1.07 -2.51 -16.34
C VAL A 90 -0.70 -2.42 -14.87
N PRO A 91 0.22 -3.26 -14.37
CA PRO A 91 0.71 -3.12 -13.01
C PRO A 91 1.35 -1.73 -12.85
N ALA A 92 0.89 -0.95 -11.88
CA ALA A 92 1.49 0.34 -11.54
C ALA A 92 2.88 0.21 -10.87
N THR A 93 3.53 -0.96 -10.99
CA THR A 93 4.75 -1.32 -10.27
C THR A 93 5.79 -1.91 -11.21
N VAL A 94 7.03 -1.48 -11.05
CA VAL A 94 8.19 -2.17 -11.64
C VAL A 94 8.59 -3.38 -10.78
N PRO A 95 9.06 -4.49 -11.39
CA PRO A 95 9.56 -5.63 -10.63
C PRO A 95 10.74 -5.25 -9.71
N PRO A 96 10.87 -5.86 -8.53
CA PRO A 96 11.98 -5.57 -7.63
C PRO A 96 13.31 -6.07 -8.19
N GLU A 97 14.33 -5.21 -8.16
CA GLU A 97 15.66 -5.51 -8.71
C GLU A 97 16.61 -6.16 -7.70
N THR A 98 16.46 -5.84 -6.42
CA THR A 98 17.35 -6.35 -5.37
C THR A 98 16.91 -7.71 -4.87
N TRP A 99 17.88 -8.55 -4.50
CA TRP A 99 17.59 -9.85 -3.86
C TRP A 99 16.72 -9.69 -2.61
N LEU A 100 16.98 -8.66 -1.79
CA LEU A 100 16.26 -8.39 -0.55
C LEU A 100 14.75 -8.19 -0.78
N LEU A 101 14.37 -7.33 -1.75
CA LEU A 101 12.97 -7.01 -2.05
C LEU A 101 12.30 -8.10 -2.91
N ARG A 102 13.06 -8.77 -3.77
CA ARG A 102 12.54 -9.84 -4.63
C ARG A 102 12.23 -11.13 -3.87
N ARG A 103 13.14 -11.57 -2.99
CA ARG A 103 13.04 -12.88 -2.32
C ARG A 103 13.51 -12.91 -0.88
N GLY A 104 14.54 -12.12 -0.52
CA GLY A 104 15.21 -12.24 0.76
C GLY A 104 14.24 -12.17 1.93
N TRP A 105 13.31 -11.21 1.88
CA TRP A 105 12.28 -11.01 2.91
C TRP A 105 11.35 -12.22 3.13
N LEU A 106 11.12 -13.07 2.13
CA LEU A 106 10.24 -14.24 2.22
C LEU A 106 10.74 -15.27 3.24
N ARG A 107 12.04 -15.24 3.60
CA ARG A 107 12.60 -16.05 4.70
C ARG A 107 11.91 -15.82 6.04
N HIS A 108 11.19 -14.71 6.18
CA HIS A 108 10.43 -14.36 7.37
C HIS A 108 8.92 -14.55 7.19
N GLY A 109 8.49 -15.28 6.15
CA GLY A 109 7.09 -15.57 5.87
C GLY A 109 6.39 -14.51 5.03
N ARG A 110 5.38 -14.96 4.29
CA ARG A 110 4.48 -14.14 3.46
C ARG A 110 3.73 -13.11 4.33
N LEU A 111 3.21 -12.07 3.69
CA LEU A 111 2.33 -11.12 4.38
C LEU A 111 0.92 -11.70 4.46
N SER A 112 0.19 -11.45 5.54
CA SER A 112 -1.25 -11.72 5.57
C SER A 112 -2.02 -10.49 5.08
N LEU A 113 -3.09 -10.71 4.33
CA LEU A 113 -4.07 -9.66 4.02
C LEU A 113 -4.58 -8.97 5.28
N PHE A 114 -4.60 -9.67 6.42
CA PHE A 114 -5.11 -9.21 7.71
C PHE A 114 -4.02 -8.74 8.68
N GLU A 115 -2.73 -8.81 8.29
CA GLU A 115 -1.62 -8.29 9.09
C GLU A 115 -1.84 -6.79 9.33
N LYS A 116 -1.53 -6.34 10.54
CA LYS A 116 -1.47 -4.91 10.88
C LYS A 116 -0.04 -4.56 11.21
N PRO A 117 0.47 -3.39 10.78
CA PRO A 117 1.79 -2.96 11.21
C PRO A 117 1.79 -2.85 12.73
N ARG A 118 2.87 -3.32 13.36
CA ARG A 118 3.05 -3.11 14.79
C ARG A 118 3.08 -1.59 15.04
N SER A 119 2.39 -1.13 16.07
CA SER A 119 2.52 0.26 16.51
C SER A 119 4.00 0.57 16.74
N ALA A 120 4.46 1.71 16.22
CA ALA A 120 5.72 2.25 16.70
C ALA A 120 5.54 2.46 18.22
N CYS A 121 6.41 1.82 18.99
CA CYS A 121 6.50 2.06 20.43
C CYS A 121 6.85 3.51 20.70
#